data_AF-A0A3R6B6I2-F1
#
_entry.id   AF-A0A3R6B6I2-F1
#
_cell.length_a   1.000
_cell.length_b   1.000
_cell.length_c   1.000
_cell.angle_alpha   90.00
_cell.angle_beta   90.00
_cell.angle_gamma   90.00
#
_symmetry.space_group_name_H-M   'P 1'
#
loop_
_entity.id
_entity.type
_entity.pdbx_description
1 polymer ?
#
loop_
_entity_poly.entity_id
_entity_poly.type
_entity_poly.pdbx_seq_one_letter_code
_entity_poly.pdbx_strand_id
1 'polypeptide(L)'
;MKEVMFGCAEADITPTYPVRTLGFSREDEWSQGVESPLLVQTAVWKSKEEICCLITLDHIGFSKIKAQELREKVSIKLGVLPEKVMICFSHTHSAPDEMLEKRYLRFVFAQVLNCLDRTLNHMCPIQAVWGNAIVDIGVNQRKGGFSVDRRAGILLVTDLTGKPLLILLRLTAHANVLKQDNYLISPDYFGAVRKRMKEEYHCQIMVTQGASGNIAPKYFQSRLTPTDAAGEEFIRSETALNDMAEEIYIQTGKVIAYMTPHPIQQLAMYSKQVHLYSEIPEYMRVGA
;
A
#
# COMPACT_ATOMS: atom_id res chain seq x y z
N MET A 1 32.83 -2.28 -7.04
CA MET A 1 31.44 -1.89 -7.35
C MET A 1 30.84 -1.21 -6.12
N LYS A 2 30.00 -0.18 -6.27
CA LYS A 2 29.32 0.46 -5.14
C LYS A 2 28.19 -0.48 -4.68
N GLU A 3 28.44 -1.23 -3.64
CA GLU A 3 27.47 -2.15 -3.05
C GLU A 3 26.30 -1.37 -2.45
N VAL A 4 25.07 -1.78 -2.76
CA VAL A 4 23.86 -1.26 -2.12
C VAL A 4 23.43 -2.25 -1.05
N MET A 5 23.32 -1.74 0.17
CA MET A 5 22.78 -2.44 1.32
C MET A 5 21.27 -2.22 1.37
N PHE A 6 20.54 -3.23 1.80
CA PHE A 6 19.10 -3.16 1.97
C PHE A 6 18.66 -3.84 3.26
N GLY A 7 17.69 -3.24 3.92
CA GLY A 7 16.97 -3.85 5.04
C GLY A 7 15.47 -3.61 4.88
N CYS A 8 14.67 -4.52 5.42
CA CYS A 8 13.23 -4.33 5.56
C CYS A 8 12.70 -4.99 6.83
N ALA A 9 11.62 -4.43 7.37
CA ALA A 9 10.92 -4.98 8.53
C ALA A 9 9.44 -4.57 8.50
N GLU A 10 8.64 -5.25 9.31
CA GLU A 10 7.23 -4.94 9.55
C GLU A 10 6.89 -4.89 11.04
N ALA A 11 5.92 -4.05 11.40
CA ALA A 11 5.36 -3.95 12.74
C ALA A 11 3.83 -3.97 12.69
N ASP A 12 3.23 -4.62 13.68
CA ASP A 12 1.80 -4.53 13.92
C ASP A 12 1.43 -3.13 14.42
N ILE A 13 0.42 -2.54 13.79
CA ILE A 13 -0.18 -1.26 14.18
C ILE A 13 -1.66 -1.41 14.48
N THR A 14 -2.19 -2.63 14.65
CA THR A 14 -3.60 -2.88 14.95
C THR A 14 -4.01 -2.29 16.30
N PRO A 15 -5.12 -1.53 16.39
CA PRO A 15 -5.62 -1.02 17.65
C PRO A 15 -6.14 -2.17 18.53
N THR A 16 -5.86 -2.09 19.83
CA THR A 16 -6.33 -3.08 20.83
C THR A 16 -7.60 -2.64 21.55
N TYR A 17 -8.25 -1.58 21.07
CA TYR A 17 -9.45 -0.97 21.63
C TYR A 17 -10.37 -0.50 20.49
N PRO A 18 -11.68 -0.34 20.71
CA PRO A 18 -12.59 0.22 19.72
C PRO A 18 -12.16 1.64 19.31
N VAL A 19 -12.21 1.90 18.00
CA VAL A 19 -11.76 3.13 17.35
C VAL A 19 -12.78 3.55 16.30
N ARG A 20 -12.81 4.84 15.96
CA ARG A 20 -13.59 5.33 14.82
C ARG A 20 -12.80 5.13 13.53
N THR A 21 -13.42 4.50 12.53
CA THR A 21 -12.86 4.33 11.18
C THR A 21 -13.19 5.52 10.28
N LEU A 22 -12.48 5.62 9.15
CA LEU A 22 -12.74 6.62 8.11
C LEU A 22 -12.78 5.95 6.73
N GLY A 23 -13.73 6.37 5.90
CA GLY A 23 -13.79 6.01 4.47
C GLY A 23 -15.20 5.96 3.89
N PHE A 24 -16.17 5.49 4.67
CA PHE A 24 -17.53 5.24 4.20
C PHE A 24 -18.59 6.26 4.65
N SER A 25 -18.26 7.17 5.58
CA SER A 25 -19.17 8.21 6.06
C SER A 25 -20.48 7.67 6.62
N ARG A 26 -20.38 6.61 7.43
CA ARG A 26 -21.48 5.93 8.10
C ARG A 26 -22.00 6.76 9.27
N GLU A 27 -23.22 6.49 9.69
CA GLU A 27 -23.76 7.05 10.95
C GLU A 27 -22.97 6.53 12.16
N ASP A 28 -22.64 5.23 12.15
CA ASP A 28 -21.75 4.59 13.11
C ASP A 28 -20.45 4.15 12.44
N GLU A 29 -19.34 4.71 12.93
CA GLU A 29 -17.98 4.45 12.47
C GLU A 29 -17.15 3.67 13.51
N TRP A 30 -17.76 3.18 14.60
CA TRP A 30 -17.02 2.41 15.60
C TRP A 30 -16.67 1.02 15.09
N SER A 31 -15.39 0.66 15.21
CA SER A 31 -14.90 -0.69 14.92
C SER A 31 -15.51 -1.71 15.89
N GLN A 32 -15.96 -2.85 15.37
CA GLN A 32 -16.59 -3.94 16.12
C GLN A 32 -15.70 -5.19 16.22
N GLY A 33 -14.46 -5.11 15.76
CA GLY A 33 -13.49 -6.19 15.82
C GLY A 33 -12.36 -5.99 14.81
N VAL A 34 -11.59 -7.04 14.60
CA VAL A 34 -10.47 -7.08 13.65
C VAL A 34 -10.69 -8.26 12.73
N GLU A 35 -10.74 -8.02 11.42
CA GLU A 35 -10.74 -9.06 10.40
C GLU A 35 -9.30 -9.52 10.14
N SER A 36 -8.40 -8.58 9.87
CA SER A 36 -6.98 -8.83 9.66
C SER A 36 -6.13 -7.69 10.23
N PRO A 37 -4.89 -7.96 10.68
CA PRO A 37 -4.05 -6.96 11.33
C PRO A 37 -3.62 -5.86 10.35
N LEU A 38 -3.52 -4.64 10.87
CA LEU A 38 -2.92 -3.50 10.20
C LEU A 38 -1.41 -3.50 10.45
N LEU A 39 -0.62 -3.29 9.42
CA LEU A 39 0.84 -3.27 9.50
C LEU A 39 1.43 -1.94 9.01
N VAL A 40 2.59 -1.61 9.57
CA VAL A 40 3.56 -0.71 8.95
C VAL A 40 4.75 -1.51 8.49
N GLN A 41 5.26 -1.22 7.29
CA GLN A 41 6.45 -1.86 6.75
C GLN A 41 7.44 -0.78 6.34
N THR A 42 8.72 -0.99 6.67
CA THR A 42 9.80 -0.07 6.31
C THR A 42 10.81 -0.82 5.45
N ALA A 43 11.30 -0.16 4.41
CA ALA A 43 12.32 -0.65 3.52
C ALA A 43 13.36 0.46 3.30
N VAL A 44 14.63 0.16 3.54
CA VAL A 44 15.73 1.12 3.44
C VAL A 44 16.79 0.57 2.49
N TRP A 45 17.14 1.37 1.49
CA TRP A 45 18.30 1.15 0.62
C TRP A 45 19.39 2.13 0.99
N LYS A 46 20.64 1.66 1.07
CA LYS A 46 21.79 2.47 1.44
C LYS A 46 22.97 2.16 0.52
N SER A 47 23.46 3.18 -0.15
CA SER A 47 24.77 3.18 -0.81
C SER A 47 25.76 4.02 0.01
N LYS A 48 26.98 4.22 -0.51
CA LYS A 48 27.93 5.16 0.08
C LYS A 48 27.45 6.63 0.03
N GLU A 49 26.59 6.95 -0.94
CA GLU A 49 26.23 8.32 -1.29
C GLU A 49 24.78 8.68 -0.93
N GLU A 50 23.93 7.67 -0.74
CA GLU A 50 22.48 7.85 -0.70
C GLU A 50 21.85 6.86 0.27
N ILE A 51 20.84 7.32 1.02
CA ILE A 51 19.96 6.48 1.83
C ILE A 51 18.52 6.83 1.44
N CYS A 52 17.76 5.83 1.00
CA CYS A 52 16.36 5.97 0.59
C CYS A 52 15.48 5.12 1.49
N CYS A 53 14.34 5.65 1.94
CA CYS A 53 13.39 4.95 2.78
C CYS A 53 11.99 4.95 2.16
N LEU A 54 11.40 3.76 2.04
CA LEU A 54 9.98 3.58 1.71
C LEU A 54 9.25 3.05 2.95
N ILE A 55 8.12 3.66 3.26
CA ILE A 55 7.23 3.25 4.33
C ILE A 55 5.86 2.96 3.72
N THR A 56 5.31 1.78 3.97
CA THR A 56 3.92 1.45 3.65
C THR A 56 3.12 1.30 4.94
N LEU A 57 1.90 1.85 4.97
CA LEU A 57 0.99 1.78 6.11
C LEU A 57 -0.38 1.27 5.67
N ASP A 58 -0.95 0.35 6.43
CA ASP A 58 -2.36 0.00 6.32
C ASP A 58 -3.20 1.08 7.00
N HIS A 59 -3.52 2.12 6.24
CA HIS A 59 -4.28 3.28 6.68
C HIS A 59 -4.90 3.97 5.47
N ILE A 60 -5.98 4.74 5.68
CA ILE A 60 -6.61 5.48 4.57
C ILE A 60 -5.68 6.57 4.01
N GLY A 61 -5.06 7.33 4.90
CA GLY A 61 -4.08 8.36 4.59
C GLY A 61 -3.94 9.32 5.75
N PHE A 62 -2.91 10.14 5.73
CA PHE A 62 -2.74 11.23 6.70
C PHE A 62 -2.93 12.58 6.02
N SER A 63 -3.30 13.59 6.80
CA SER A 63 -3.18 14.98 6.37
C SER A 63 -1.73 15.30 5.96
N LYS A 64 -1.55 16.27 5.05
CA LYS A 64 -0.22 16.72 4.57
C LYS A 64 0.72 17.06 5.73
N ILE A 65 0.19 17.71 6.77
CA ILE A 65 0.95 18.12 7.96
C ILE A 65 1.46 16.88 8.70
N LYS A 66 0.60 15.87 8.92
CA LYS A 66 1.00 14.64 9.63
C LYS A 66 1.90 13.73 8.82
N ALA A 67 1.67 13.60 7.52
CA ALA A 67 2.60 12.90 6.64
C ALA A 67 3.98 13.56 6.67
N GLN A 68 4.05 14.89 6.61
CA GLN A 68 5.31 15.64 6.69
C GLN A 68 5.98 15.48 8.07
N GLU A 69 5.23 15.56 9.16
CA GLU A 69 5.73 15.33 10.52
C GLU A 69 6.39 13.95 10.65
N LEU A 70 5.76 12.90 10.10
CA LEU A 70 6.32 11.55 10.12
C LEU A 70 7.59 11.45 9.26
N ARG A 71 7.60 12.06 8.06
CA ARG A 71 8.79 12.10 7.19
C ARG A 71 9.98 12.77 7.89
N GLU A 72 9.75 13.88 8.58
CA GLU A 72 10.80 14.60 9.31
C GLU A 72 11.38 13.76 10.47
N LYS A 73 10.53 13.09 11.25
CA LYS A 73 11.01 12.20 12.32
C LYS A 73 11.87 11.06 11.78
N VAL A 74 11.45 10.45 10.68
CA VAL A 74 12.20 9.37 10.01
C VAL A 74 13.49 9.91 9.40
N SER A 75 13.46 11.08 8.75
CA SER A 75 14.62 11.65 8.08
C SER A 75 15.71 12.05 9.08
N ILE A 76 15.33 12.61 10.25
CA ILE A 76 16.26 12.88 11.35
C ILE A 76 16.95 11.59 11.81
N LYS A 77 16.18 10.51 11.98
CA LYS A 77 16.71 9.22 12.43
C LYS A 77 17.66 8.58 11.41
N LEU A 78 17.42 8.80 10.11
CA LEU A 78 18.26 8.31 9.02
C LEU A 78 19.44 9.24 8.67
N GLY A 79 19.45 10.47 9.18
CA GLY A 79 20.44 11.49 8.80
C GLY A 79 20.31 11.94 7.34
N VAL A 80 19.08 12.01 6.81
CA VAL A 80 18.78 12.41 5.43
C VAL A 80 17.77 13.55 5.35
N LEU A 81 17.59 14.11 4.16
CA LEU A 81 16.52 15.05 3.88
C LEU A 81 15.15 14.34 3.80
N PRO A 82 14.02 14.99 4.16
CA PRO A 82 12.69 14.39 4.08
C PRO A 82 12.31 13.86 2.69
N GLU A 83 12.89 14.43 1.63
CA GLU A 83 12.72 13.97 0.23
C GLU A 83 13.26 12.55 -0.04
N LYS A 84 14.09 12.02 0.86
CA LYS A 84 14.57 10.63 0.83
C LYS A 84 13.67 9.64 1.58
N VAL A 85 12.52 10.12 2.07
CA VAL A 85 11.52 9.32 2.77
C VAL A 85 10.20 9.41 2.02
N MET A 86 9.76 8.27 1.47
CA MET A 86 8.46 8.10 0.82
C MET A 86 7.51 7.35 1.75
N ILE A 87 6.30 7.89 1.91
CA ILE A 87 5.22 7.26 2.69
C ILE A 87 4.08 6.91 1.73
N CYS A 88 3.66 5.66 1.76
CA CYS A 88 2.55 5.14 0.98
C CYS A 88 1.50 4.53 1.92
N PHE A 89 0.25 4.67 1.52
CA PHE A 89 -0.90 4.17 2.25
C PHE A 89 -1.60 3.11 1.40
N SER A 90 -2.11 2.05 2.02
CA SER A 90 -2.98 1.09 1.32
C SER A 90 -4.28 1.74 0.85
N HIS A 91 -4.66 2.84 1.49
CA HIS A 91 -5.94 3.51 1.32
C HIS A 91 -7.13 2.62 1.72
N THR A 92 -6.93 1.74 2.72
CA THR A 92 -8.02 0.95 3.31
C THR A 92 -9.02 1.87 4.00
N HIS A 93 -10.32 1.57 3.80
CA HIS A 93 -11.44 2.26 4.46
C HIS A 93 -11.80 1.63 5.82
N SER A 94 -11.04 0.62 6.26
CA SER A 94 -11.26 -0.13 7.50
C SER A 94 -10.11 0.08 8.50
N ALA A 95 -9.60 1.30 8.59
CA ALA A 95 -8.54 1.72 9.51
C ALA A 95 -8.96 2.96 10.32
N PRO A 96 -8.30 3.25 11.46
CA PRO A 96 -8.67 4.36 12.32
C PRO A 96 -8.60 5.73 11.64
N ASP A 97 -9.47 6.65 12.03
CA ASP A 97 -9.45 8.04 11.58
C ASP A 97 -8.28 8.80 12.22
N GLU A 98 -7.36 9.32 11.40
CA GLU A 98 -6.17 10.07 11.85
C GLU A 98 -6.52 11.26 12.77
N MET A 99 -7.58 11.99 12.44
CA MET A 99 -7.95 13.24 13.13
C MET A 99 -8.63 12.97 14.47
N LEU A 100 -9.46 11.93 14.52
CA LEU A 100 -10.22 11.56 15.71
C LEU A 100 -9.38 10.69 16.66
N GLU A 101 -8.60 9.75 16.13
CA GLU A 101 -7.87 8.74 16.90
C GLU A 101 -6.42 9.17 17.20
N LYS A 102 -6.25 10.31 17.88
CA LYS A 102 -4.93 10.90 18.18
C LYS A 102 -4.01 9.98 19.00
N ARG A 103 -4.57 9.14 19.88
CA ARG A 103 -3.81 8.15 20.66
C ARG A 103 -3.23 7.09 19.72
N TYR A 104 -4.04 6.60 18.79
CA TYR A 104 -3.62 5.65 17.77
C TYR A 104 -2.54 6.23 16.86
N LEU A 105 -2.70 7.48 16.40
CA LEU A 105 -1.70 8.14 15.55
C LEU A 105 -0.32 8.21 16.22
N ARG A 106 -0.26 8.56 17.51
CA ARG A 106 1.00 8.56 18.27
C ARG A 106 1.63 7.16 18.36
N PHE A 107 0.79 6.14 18.55
CA PHE A 107 1.24 4.75 18.55
C PHE A 107 1.80 4.34 17.18
N VAL A 108 1.13 4.67 16.08
CA VAL A 108 1.63 4.42 14.72
C VAL A 108 2.98 5.08 14.49
N PHE A 109 3.16 6.34 14.90
CA PHE A 109 4.44 7.04 14.75
C PHE A 109 5.57 6.34 15.52
N ALA A 110 5.31 5.89 16.74
CA ALA A 110 6.28 5.12 17.52
C ALA A 110 6.61 3.78 16.83
N GLN A 111 5.59 3.07 16.33
CA GLN A 111 5.77 1.81 15.62
C GLN A 111 6.56 1.96 14.32
N VAL A 112 6.38 3.05 13.58
CA VAL A 112 7.19 3.37 12.39
C VAL A 112 8.67 3.46 12.76
N LEU A 113 9.01 4.20 13.83
CA LEU A 113 10.41 4.38 14.26
C LEU A 113 11.01 3.08 14.80
N ASN A 114 10.25 2.30 15.57
CA ASN A 114 10.67 0.98 16.05
C ASN A 114 10.87 -0.02 14.90
N CYS A 115 9.99 0.04 13.88
CA CYS A 115 10.12 -0.76 12.66
C CYS A 115 11.39 -0.37 11.90
N LEU A 116 11.66 0.93 11.79
CA LEU A 116 12.85 1.45 11.14
C LEU A 116 14.14 1.00 11.84
N ASP A 117 14.17 0.98 13.17
CA ASP A 117 15.32 0.43 13.92
C ASP A 117 15.60 -1.03 13.57
N ARG A 118 14.56 -1.86 13.51
CA ARG A 118 14.71 -3.27 13.10
C ARG A 118 15.18 -3.41 11.66
N THR A 119 14.71 -2.55 10.76
CA THR A 119 15.17 -2.49 9.37
C THR A 119 16.65 -2.17 9.27
N LEU A 120 17.14 -1.17 10.02
CA LEU A 120 18.55 -0.76 9.99
C LEU A 120 19.49 -1.81 10.62
N ASN A 121 19.00 -2.60 11.57
CA ASN A 121 19.78 -3.66 12.22
C ASN A 121 19.98 -4.92 11.36
N HIS A 122 19.23 -5.07 10.26
CA HIS A 122 19.26 -6.25 9.40
C HIS A 122 19.55 -5.89 7.93
N MET A 123 20.56 -5.04 7.72
CA MET A 123 20.97 -4.67 6.37
C MET A 123 21.92 -5.70 5.76
N CYS A 124 21.70 -6.07 4.50
CA CYS A 124 22.60 -6.94 3.74
C CYS A 124 22.80 -6.43 2.31
N PRO A 125 23.88 -6.84 1.63
CA PRO A 125 24.06 -6.56 0.21
C PRO A 125 22.99 -7.22 -0.65
N ILE A 126 22.59 -6.54 -1.73
CA ILE A 126 21.47 -6.99 -2.56
C ILE A 126 21.67 -6.85 -4.06
N GLN A 127 20.81 -7.56 -4.77
CA GLN A 127 20.48 -7.37 -6.17
C GLN A 127 19.00 -7.01 -6.30
N ALA A 128 18.63 -6.35 -7.39
CA ALA A 128 17.23 -6.01 -7.64
C ALA A 128 16.88 -6.09 -9.13
N VAL A 129 15.58 -6.24 -9.40
CA VAL A 129 15.02 -6.19 -10.75
C VAL A 129 13.58 -5.70 -10.69
N TRP A 130 13.18 -4.93 -11.69
CA TRP A 130 11.82 -4.43 -11.87
C TRP A 130 11.15 -5.12 -13.05
N GLY A 131 9.85 -5.39 -12.92
CA GLY A 131 9.00 -5.97 -13.95
C GLY A 131 7.58 -5.41 -13.89
N ASN A 132 6.77 -5.81 -14.86
CA ASN A 132 5.37 -5.41 -14.93
C ASN A 132 4.50 -6.60 -15.34
N ALA A 133 3.42 -6.85 -14.62
CA ALA A 133 2.39 -7.82 -14.97
C ALA A 133 1.09 -7.11 -15.32
N ILE A 134 0.17 -7.82 -15.98
CA ILE A 134 -1.20 -7.33 -16.22
C ILE A 134 -2.14 -8.07 -15.28
N VAL A 135 -2.86 -7.34 -14.44
CA VAL A 135 -3.82 -7.87 -13.46
C VAL A 135 -5.23 -7.35 -13.73
N ASP A 136 -6.24 -8.18 -13.52
CA ASP A 136 -7.65 -7.80 -13.69
C ASP A 136 -8.40 -7.61 -12.37
N ILE A 137 -8.00 -6.61 -11.62
CA ILE A 137 -8.50 -6.38 -10.24
C ILE A 137 -9.36 -5.11 -10.08
N GLY A 138 -9.45 -4.29 -11.12
CA GLY A 138 -10.05 -2.96 -11.04
C GLY A 138 -11.05 -2.70 -12.14
N VAL A 139 -12.15 -2.02 -11.79
CA VAL A 139 -13.20 -1.56 -12.70
C VAL A 139 -13.36 -0.06 -12.54
N ASN A 140 -13.48 0.66 -13.65
CA ASN A 140 -13.72 2.10 -13.60
C ASN A 140 -15.17 2.36 -13.14
N GLN A 141 -15.34 2.96 -11.97
CA GLN A 141 -16.66 3.16 -11.37
C GLN A 141 -17.43 4.36 -11.96
N ARG A 142 -16.81 5.15 -12.84
CA ARG A 142 -17.46 6.32 -13.47
C ARG A 142 -18.17 5.90 -14.75
N LYS A 143 -19.43 6.32 -14.91
CA LYS A 143 -20.21 6.11 -16.14
C LYS A 143 -19.44 6.61 -17.36
N GLY A 144 -19.31 5.76 -18.39
CA GLY A 144 -18.56 6.07 -19.61
C GLY A 144 -17.03 6.04 -19.47
N GLY A 145 -16.50 5.67 -18.30
CA GLY A 145 -15.08 5.47 -18.08
C GLY A 145 -14.66 4.06 -18.48
N PHE A 146 -13.81 3.92 -19.50
CA PHE A 146 -13.32 2.61 -19.96
C PHE A 146 -11.84 2.39 -19.61
N SER A 147 -11.11 3.45 -19.28
CA SER A 147 -9.68 3.37 -19.01
C SER A 147 -9.42 2.83 -17.61
N VAL A 148 -8.68 1.72 -17.53
CA VAL A 148 -8.19 1.10 -16.30
C VAL A 148 -6.69 0.84 -16.44
N ASP A 149 -5.87 1.28 -15.47
CA ASP A 149 -4.45 0.92 -15.42
C ASP A 149 -4.28 -0.49 -14.84
N ARG A 150 -4.24 -1.49 -15.71
CA ARG A 150 -4.11 -2.92 -15.34
C ARG A 150 -2.68 -3.35 -15.01
N ARG A 151 -1.71 -2.43 -15.01
CA ARG A 151 -0.30 -2.74 -14.73
C ARG A 151 -0.08 -2.95 -13.24
N ALA A 152 0.38 -4.15 -12.89
CA ALA A 152 0.99 -4.44 -11.61
C ALA A 152 2.50 -4.24 -11.72
N GLY A 153 3.01 -3.20 -11.07
CA GLY A 153 4.46 -2.98 -10.96
C GLY A 153 5.06 -3.95 -9.95
N ILE A 154 6.23 -4.53 -10.27
CA ILE A 154 6.90 -5.52 -9.42
C ILE A 154 8.35 -5.10 -9.25
N LEU A 155 8.80 -4.90 -8.02
CA LEU A 155 10.21 -4.80 -7.67
C LEU A 155 10.57 -6.03 -6.83
N LEU A 156 11.46 -6.88 -7.35
CA LEU A 156 12.04 -8.00 -6.64
C LEU A 156 13.44 -7.61 -6.14
N VAL A 157 13.68 -7.80 -4.85
CA VAL A 157 14.98 -7.61 -4.19
C VAL A 157 15.43 -8.95 -3.61
N THR A 158 16.66 -9.33 -3.91
CA THR A 158 17.28 -10.56 -3.40
C THR A 158 18.59 -10.25 -2.70
N ASP A 159 19.06 -11.16 -1.84
CA ASP A 159 20.47 -11.16 -1.45
C ASP A 159 21.36 -11.60 -2.64
N LEU A 160 22.68 -11.63 -2.42
CA LEU A 160 23.65 -12.02 -3.45
C LEU A 160 23.62 -13.52 -3.81
N THR A 161 22.87 -14.34 -3.06
CA THR A 161 22.66 -15.77 -3.36
C THR A 161 21.42 -15.99 -4.25
N GLY A 162 20.64 -14.93 -4.49
CA GLY A 162 19.37 -14.99 -5.22
C GLY A 162 18.17 -15.28 -4.32
N LYS A 163 18.32 -15.36 -2.99
CA LYS A 163 17.19 -15.55 -2.08
C LYS A 163 16.32 -14.28 -2.04
N PRO A 164 15.01 -14.37 -2.29
CA PRO A 164 14.10 -13.22 -2.17
C PRO A 164 14.10 -12.63 -0.76
N LEU A 165 14.25 -11.31 -0.68
CA LEU A 165 14.16 -10.53 0.56
C LEU A 165 12.88 -9.69 0.58
N LEU A 166 12.56 -9.04 -0.54
CA LEU A 166 11.38 -8.21 -0.70
C LEU A 166 10.77 -8.39 -2.10
N ILE A 167 9.45 -8.52 -2.15
CA ILE A 167 8.64 -8.23 -3.34
C ILE A 167 7.78 -7.02 -3.02
N LEU A 168 8.01 -5.93 -3.75
CA LEU A 168 7.19 -4.72 -3.68
C LEU A 168 6.26 -4.66 -4.90
N LEU A 169 4.97 -4.60 -4.64
CA LEU A 169 3.94 -4.45 -5.67
C LEU A 169 3.39 -3.02 -5.72
N ARG A 170 3.09 -2.54 -6.94
CA ARG A 170 2.24 -1.37 -7.18
C ARG A 170 0.98 -1.84 -7.88
N LEU A 171 -0.18 -1.71 -7.22
CA LEU A 171 -1.46 -2.21 -7.70
C LEU A 171 -2.48 -1.08 -7.86
N THR A 172 -3.37 -1.16 -8.85
CA THR A 172 -4.34 -0.10 -9.13
C THR A 172 -5.78 -0.58 -8.93
N ALA A 173 -6.25 -0.52 -7.69
CA ALA A 173 -7.67 -0.66 -7.33
C ALA A 173 -7.88 -0.06 -5.93
N HIS A 174 -9.02 0.58 -5.70
CA HIS A 174 -9.37 1.11 -4.39
C HIS A 174 -9.41 -0.02 -3.35
N ALA A 175 -8.86 0.22 -2.15
CA ALA A 175 -8.88 -0.75 -1.06
C ALA A 175 -10.20 -0.65 -0.27
N ASN A 176 -11.29 -0.93 -0.97
CA ASN A 176 -12.65 -0.99 -0.43
C ASN A 176 -13.39 -2.25 -0.93
N VAL A 177 -12.69 -3.38 -0.97
CA VAL A 177 -13.29 -4.69 -1.28
C VAL A 177 -14.32 -5.04 -0.22
N LEU A 178 -13.98 -4.82 1.06
CA LEU A 178 -14.94 -4.80 2.16
C LEU A 178 -15.71 -3.48 2.10
N LYS A 179 -17.02 -3.54 1.85
CA LYS A 179 -17.86 -2.35 1.63
C LYS A 179 -18.35 -1.73 2.95
N GLN A 180 -19.25 -0.75 2.82
CA GLN A 180 -19.77 0.08 3.91
C GLN A 180 -20.43 -0.69 5.06
N ASP A 181 -20.77 -1.95 4.89
CA ASP A 181 -21.36 -2.81 5.93
C ASP A 181 -20.32 -3.66 6.70
N ASN A 182 -19.02 -3.45 6.45
CA ASN A 182 -17.93 -4.05 7.23
C ASN A 182 -17.51 -3.16 8.42
N TYR A 183 -17.76 -3.60 9.65
CA TYR A 183 -17.33 -2.90 10.87
C TYR A 183 -16.01 -3.43 11.47
N LEU A 184 -15.32 -4.34 10.77
CA LEU A 184 -14.08 -4.93 11.24
C LEU A 184 -12.87 -4.19 10.70
N ILE A 185 -11.85 -3.96 11.55
CA ILE A 185 -10.56 -3.41 11.13
C ILE A 185 -9.90 -4.36 10.14
N SER A 186 -9.40 -3.82 9.02
CA SER A 186 -8.77 -4.61 7.96
C SER A 186 -7.82 -3.77 7.10
N PRO A 187 -6.68 -4.31 6.65
CA PRO A 187 -5.88 -3.76 5.57
C PRO A 187 -6.55 -3.91 4.19
N ASP A 188 -7.75 -4.50 4.11
CA ASP A 188 -8.46 -4.86 2.89
C ASP A 188 -7.60 -5.81 2.02
N TYR A 189 -7.74 -5.81 0.69
CA TYR A 189 -7.07 -6.80 -0.16
C TYR A 189 -5.54 -6.74 -0.09
N PHE A 190 -4.96 -5.62 0.38
CA PHE A 190 -3.51 -5.52 0.63
C PHE A 190 -3.04 -6.54 1.68
N GLY A 191 -3.85 -6.83 2.71
CA GLY A 191 -3.56 -7.89 3.67
C GLY A 191 -3.59 -9.27 3.04
N ALA A 192 -4.65 -9.56 2.28
CA ALA A 192 -4.81 -10.84 1.60
C ALA A 192 -3.67 -11.12 0.60
N VAL A 193 -3.28 -10.11 -0.20
CA VAL A 193 -2.12 -10.20 -1.12
C VAL A 193 -0.85 -10.51 -0.36
N ARG A 194 -0.55 -9.78 0.72
CA ARG A 194 0.66 -10.03 1.51
C ARG A 194 0.66 -11.43 2.09
N LYS A 195 -0.46 -11.89 2.66
CA LYS A 195 -0.59 -13.24 3.21
C LYS A 195 -0.31 -14.29 2.13
N ARG A 196 -1.05 -14.23 1.02
CA ARG A 196 -0.97 -15.21 -0.06
C ARG A 196 0.42 -15.30 -0.69
N MET A 197 1.05 -14.16 -0.93
CA MET A 197 2.38 -14.13 -1.53
C MET A 197 3.50 -14.49 -0.54
N LYS A 198 3.34 -14.16 0.75
CA LYS A 198 4.34 -14.53 1.78
C LYS A 198 4.35 -16.04 2.03
N GLU A 199 3.21 -16.70 1.89
CA GLU A 199 3.08 -18.17 1.91
C GLU A 199 3.85 -18.83 0.76
N GLU A 200 3.90 -18.22 -0.42
CA GLU A 200 4.66 -18.74 -1.58
C GLU A 200 6.16 -18.40 -1.52
N TYR A 201 6.47 -17.09 -1.43
CA TYR A 201 7.82 -16.59 -1.70
C TYR A 201 8.70 -16.55 -0.46
N HIS A 202 8.12 -16.74 0.73
CA HIS A 202 8.82 -16.74 2.01
C HIS A 202 9.72 -15.51 2.25
N CYS A 203 9.32 -14.36 1.71
CA CYS A 203 10.01 -13.09 1.85
C CYS A 203 9.05 -11.96 2.28
N GLN A 204 9.59 -10.76 2.52
CA GLN A 204 8.76 -9.60 2.81
C GLN A 204 7.91 -9.24 1.58
N ILE A 205 6.62 -8.98 1.77
CA ILE A 205 5.73 -8.48 0.71
C ILE A 205 5.27 -7.09 1.11
N MET A 206 5.53 -6.09 0.27
CA MET A 206 5.03 -4.73 0.42
C MET A 206 4.12 -4.39 -0.75
N VAL A 207 3.09 -3.58 -0.51
CA VAL A 207 2.14 -3.17 -1.55
C VAL A 207 1.95 -1.67 -1.47
N THR A 208 1.94 -1.02 -2.63
CA THR A 208 1.70 0.41 -2.81
C THR A 208 0.53 0.63 -3.74
N GLN A 209 -0.21 1.69 -3.48
CA GLN A 209 -1.37 2.06 -4.29
C GLN A 209 -0.94 2.75 -5.59
N GLY A 210 -1.59 2.38 -6.68
CA GLY A 210 -1.53 3.00 -7.99
C GLY A 210 -2.50 4.16 -8.12
N ALA A 211 -2.83 4.54 -9.37
CA ALA A 211 -3.76 5.63 -9.64
C ALA A 211 -5.22 5.13 -9.56
N SER A 212 -5.75 4.97 -8.34
CA SER A 212 -7.03 4.29 -8.08
C SER A 212 -8.23 5.21 -7.79
N GLY A 213 -8.13 6.51 -8.06
CA GLY A 213 -9.15 7.50 -7.66
C GLY A 213 -10.54 7.27 -8.25
N ASN A 214 -10.63 6.57 -9.39
CA ASN A 214 -11.87 6.18 -10.05
C ASN A 214 -11.95 4.68 -10.35
N ILE A 215 -11.07 3.88 -9.74
CA ILE A 215 -10.96 2.44 -10.00
C ILE A 215 -11.41 1.67 -8.76
N ALA A 216 -12.64 1.18 -8.77
CA ALA A 216 -13.17 0.31 -7.74
C ALA A 216 -12.62 -1.12 -7.92
N PRO A 217 -12.56 -1.93 -6.85
CA PRO A 217 -12.15 -3.32 -6.95
C PRO A 217 -13.18 -4.14 -7.73
N LYS A 218 -12.69 -5.05 -8.56
CA LYS A 218 -13.54 -5.95 -9.36
C LYS A 218 -14.34 -6.90 -8.47
N TYR A 219 -13.70 -7.51 -7.48
CA TYR A 219 -14.35 -8.35 -6.50
C TYR A 219 -14.71 -7.53 -5.26
N PHE A 220 -15.90 -7.72 -4.71
CA PHE A 220 -16.33 -7.03 -3.49
C PHE A 220 -17.18 -7.92 -2.58
N GLN A 221 -17.12 -7.62 -1.28
CA GLN A 221 -17.92 -8.28 -0.25
C GLN A 221 -18.84 -7.26 0.42
N SER A 222 -20.14 -7.51 0.33
CA SER A 222 -21.18 -6.72 0.97
C SER A 222 -22.48 -7.52 1.04
N ARG A 223 -23.34 -7.20 2.00
CA ARG A 223 -24.75 -7.61 2.06
C ARG A 223 -25.64 -6.69 1.23
N LEU A 224 -25.21 -5.45 0.99
CA LEU A 224 -25.96 -4.45 0.23
C LEU A 224 -25.41 -4.37 -1.21
N THR A 225 -26.19 -3.85 -2.16
CA THR A 225 -25.65 -3.47 -3.48
C THR A 225 -25.08 -2.07 -3.39
N PRO A 226 -23.75 -1.91 -3.39
CA PRO A 226 -23.14 -0.61 -3.21
C PRO A 226 -23.22 0.17 -4.53
N THR A 227 -23.31 1.49 -4.44
CA THR A 227 -23.43 2.39 -5.61
C THR A 227 -22.18 2.36 -6.49
N ASP A 228 -21.01 2.05 -5.92
CA ASP A 228 -19.72 1.98 -6.60
C ASP A 228 -19.43 0.61 -7.23
N ALA A 229 -20.34 -0.37 -7.12
CA ALA A 229 -20.21 -1.70 -7.71
C ALA A 229 -21.54 -2.22 -8.30
N ALA A 230 -22.23 -1.38 -9.10
CA ALA A 230 -23.54 -1.68 -9.67
C ALA A 230 -23.53 -2.25 -11.10
N GLY A 231 -22.37 -2.28 -11.77
CA GLY A 231 -22.22 -2.80 -13.13
C GLY A 231 -21.97 -4.32 -13.20
N GLU A 232 -22.20 -4.92 -14.36
CA GLU A 232 -22.01 -6.38 -14.58
C GLU A 232 -20.54 -6.82 -14.46
N GLU A 233 -19.60 -5.89 -14.62
CA GLU A 233 -18.16 -6.12 -14.47
C GLU A 233 -17.76 -6.48 -13.02
N PHE A 234 -18.59 -6.09 -12.04
CA PHE A 234 -18.32 -6.28 -10.62
C PHE A 234 -18.80 -7.64 -10.14
N ILE A 235 -17.98 -8.30 -9.33
CA ILE A 235 -18.25 -9.64 -8.82
C ILE A 235 -18.43 -9.56 -7.32
N ARG A 236 -19.66 -9.81 -6.85
CA ARG A 236 -19.93 -10.00 -5.43
C ARG A 236 -19.44 -11.38 -5.01
N SER A 237 -18.59 -11.46 -3.99
CA SER A 237 -18.04 -12.71 -3.49
C SER A 237 -17.89 -12.69 -1.97
N GLU A 238 -18.14 -13.82 -1.32
CA GLU A 238 -17.86 -14.01 0.12
C GLU A 238 -16.36 -14.11 0.40
N THR A 239 -15.56 -14.48 -0.62
CA THR A 239 -14.10 -14.60 -0.55
C THR A 239 -13.39 -13.47 -1.32
N ALA A 240 -14.06 -12.33 -1.54
CA ALA A 240 -13.58 -11.28 -2.45
C ALA A 240 -12.14 -10.80 -2.17
N LEU A 241 -11.72 -10.74 -0.90
CA LEU A 241 -10.34 -10.42 -0.53
C LEU A 241 -9.33 -11.43 -1.10
N ASN A 242 -9.65 -12.72 -0.98
CA ASN A 242 -8.81 -13.80 -1.51
C ASN A 242 -8.89 -13.86 -3.03
N ASP A 243 -10.05 -13.61 -3.63
CA ASP A 243 -10.20 -13.60 -5.10
C ASP A 243 -9.32 -12.52 -5.74
N MET A 244 -9.25 -11.33 -5.12
CA MET A 244 -8.31 -10.28 -5.50
C MET A 244 -6.86 -10.75 -5.37
N ALA A 245 -6.51 -11.35 -4.22
CA ALA A 245 -5.16 -11.81 -3.93
C ALA A 245 -4.69 -12.92 -4.88
N GLU A 246 -5.55 -13.88 -5.23
CA GLU A 246 -5.25 -14.96 -6.17
C GLU A 246 -5.03 -14.44 -7.59
N GLU A 247 -5.88 -13.53 -8.09
CA GLU A 247 -5.66 -12.90 -9.41
C GLU A 247 -4.30 -12.21 -9.45
N ILE A 248 -3.95 -11.45 -8.40
CA ILE A 248 -2.64 -10.76 -8.31
C ILE A 248 -1.51 -11.77 -8.28
N TYR A 249 -1.60 -12.79 -7.42
CA TYR A 249 -0.59 -13.83 -7.27
C TYR A 249 -0.35 -14.56 -8.60
N ILE A 250 -1.42 -15.01 -9.27
CA ILE A 250 -1.32 -15.76 -10.53
C ILE A 250 -0.62 -14.93 -11.60
N GLN A 251 -1.03 -13.67 -11.81
CA GLN A 251 -0.46 -12.87 -12.90
C GLN A 251 0.95 -12.36 -12.57
N THR A 252 1.21 -11.94 -11.33
CA THR A 252 2.54 -11.48 -10.93
C THR A 252 3.54 -12.63 -10.87
N GLY A 253 3.11 -13.82 -10.42
CA GLY A 253 3.95 -15.01 -10.35
C GLY A 253 4.48 -15.47 -11.71
N LYS A 254 3.67 -15.35 -12.78
CA LYS A 254 4.11 -15.60 -14.16
C LYS A 254 5.27 -14.71 -14.58
N VAL A 255 5.37 -13.49 -14.05
CA VAL A 255 6.45 -12.55 -14.36
C VAL A 255 7.64 -12.77 -13.43
N ILE A 256 7.39 -12.90 -12.12
CA ILE A 256 8.43 -13.10 -11.10
C ILE A 256 9.29 -14.32 -11.40
N ALA A 257 8.70 -15.41 -11.90
CA ALA A 257 9.41 -16.65 -12.22
C ALA A 257 10.56 -16.48 -13.25
N TYR A 258 10.52 -15.42 -14.06
CA TYR A 258 11.54 -15.14 -15.08
C TYR A 258 12.34 -13.86 -14.81
N MET A 259 12.10 -13.18 -13.70
CA MET A 259 12.84 -11.98 -13.31
C MET A 259 14.24 -12.37 -12.83
N THR A 260 15.27 -11.76 -13.44
CA THR A 260 16.68 -11.97 -13.03
C THR A 260 17.18 -10.73 -12.30
N PRO A 261 17.45 -10.81 -10.97
CA PRO A 261 18.04 -9.72 -10.21
C PRO A 261 19.46 -9.37 -10.67
N HIS A 262 19.80 -8.09 -10.68
CA HIS A 262 21.13 -7.61 -11.06
C HIS A 262 21.69 -6.64 -10.00
N PRO A 263 23.03 -6.45 -9.95
CA PRO A 263 23.63 -5.44 -9.07
C PRO A 263 23.07 -4.04 -9.35
N ILE A 264 22.80 -3.29 -8.29
CA ILE A 264 22.32 -1.90 -8.41
C ILE A 264 23.49 -0.97 -8.73
N GLN A 265 23.38 -0.22 -9.81
CA GLN A 265 24.44 0.71 -10.24
C GLN A 265 24.28 2.11 -9.64
N GLN A 266 23.05 2.55 -9.43
CA GLN A 266 22.72 3.88 -8.92
C GLN A 266 21.51 3.79 -7.98
N LEU A 267 21.59 4.51 -6.86
CA LEU A 267 20.48 4.71 -5.94
C LEU A 267 20.18 6.20 -5.88
N ALA A 268 18.91 6.56 -6.08
CA ALA A 268 18.43 7.93 -5.95
C ALA A 268 16.96 7.95 -5.55
N MET A 269 16.61 8.88 -4.67
CA MET A 269 15.23 9.27 -4.38
C MET A 269 15.20 10.79 -4.31
N TYR A 270 14.22 11.41 -4.95
CA TYR A 270 14.10 12.86 -5.01
C TYR A 270 12.64 13.25 -5.11
N SER A 271 12.34 14.50 -4.72
CA SER A 271 11.01 15.08 -4.92
C SER A 271 11.02 15.96 -6.17
N LYS A 272 10.00 15.84 -7.01
CA LYS A 272 9.76 16.74 -8.14
C LYS A 272 8.37 17.33 -8.02
N GLN A 273 8.28 18.65 -8.07
CA GLN A 273 6.99 19.34 -8.15
C GLN A 273 6.58 19.43 -9.62
N VAL A 274 5.33 19.04 -9.89
CA VAL A 274 4.72 19.11 -11.22
C VAL A 274 3.39 19.84 -11.05
N HIS A 275 3.16 20.84 -11.88
CA HIS A 275 1.88 21.55 -11.93
C HIS A 275 1.00 20.84 -12.97
N LEU A 276 -0.14 20.32 -12.50
CA LEU A 276 -1.14 19.69 -13.35
C LEU A 276 -2.36 20.61 -13.38
N TYR A 277 -2.89 20.86 -14.57
CA TYR A 277 -4.11 21.63 -14.77
C TYR A 277 -5.26 20.66 -15.05
N SER A 278 -6.37 20.84 -14.34
CA SER A 278 -7.63 20.17 -14.63
C SER A 278 -8.66 21.26 -14.87
N GLU A 279 -9.46 21.12 -15.92
CA GLU A 279 -10.69 21.89 -16.06
C GLU A 279 -11.65 21.40 -14.97
N ILE A 280 -11.71 22.10 -13.84
CA ILE A 280 -12.72 21.85 -12.83
C ILE A 280 -13.98 22.60 -13.30
N PRO A 281 -15.07 21.90 -13.66
CA PRO A 281 -16.30 22.58 -14.04
C PRO A 281 -16.79 23.46 -12.89
N GLU A 282 -17.33 24.63 -13.19
CA GLU A 282 -17.97 25.48 -12.18
C GLU A 282 -19.04 24.69 -11.40
N TYR A 283 -19.14 24.97 -10.09
CA TYR A 283 -19.94 24.26 -9.10
C TYR A 283 -21.41 24.00 -9.53
N MET A 284 -21.96 24.83 -10.41
CA MET A 284 -23.32 24.72 -10.97
C MET A 284 -23.57 23.48 -11.85
N ARG A 285 -22.54 22.70 -12.22
CA ARG A 285 -22.69 21.50 -13.08
C ARG A 285 -22.80 20.17 -12.35
N VAL A 286 -22.75 20.14 -11.01
CA VAL A 286 -22.87 18.91 -10.22
C VAL A 286 -24.28 18.83 -9.64
N GLY A 287 -25.27 18.59 -10.49
CA GLY A 287 -26.68 18.53 -10.06
C GLY A 287 -27.74 18.61 -11.16
N ALA A 288 -27.48 18.03 -12.33
CA ALA A 288 -28.49 17.79 -13.37
C ALA A 288 -28.47 16.33 -13.78
#